data_AF-A0A267MFT9-F1
#
_entry.id   AF-A0A267MFT9-F1
#
_cell.length_a   1.000
_cell.length_b   1.000
_cell.length_c   1.000
_cell.angle_alpha   90.00
_cell.angle_beta   90.00
_cell.angle_gamma   90.00
#
_symmetry.space_group_name_H-M   'P 1'
#
loop_
_entity.id
_entity.type
_entity.pdbx_description
1 polymer ?
#
loop_
_entity_poly.entity_id
_entity_poly.type
_entity_poly.pdbx_seq_one_letter_code
_entity_poly.pdbx_strand_id
1 'polypeptide(L)'
;MNNYHKQIQGMIDERGIDSTDDILRENLSSVTKKVISSRERIEKLKNTIENTLNQDEINHLQYDIQDNQERLNIFLQELKEADEIYGAFNEYIKRKKP
;
A
#
# COMPACT_ATOMS: atom_id res chain seq x y z
N MET A 1 -12.11 -3.34 20.92
CA MET A 1 -12.99 -2.94 19.80
C MET A 1 -12.16 -2.15 18.82
N ASN A 2 -11.99 -2.66 17.60
CA ASN A 2 -11.05 -2.18 16.59
C ASN A 2 -11.18 -0.68 16.30
N ASN A 3 -10.06 0.03 16.38
CA ASN A 3 -9.95 1.48 16.13
C ASN A 3 -10.59 1.88 14.79
N TYR A 4 -10.45 1.03 13.77
CA TYR A 4 -10.99 1.24 12.43
C TYR A 4 -12.51 1.38 12.37
N HIS A 5 -13.29 0.69 13.21
CA HIS A 5 -14.75 0.84 13.17
C HIS A 5 -15.22 2.23 13.60
N LYS A 6 -14.56 2.82 14.61
CA LYS A 6 -14.86 4.19 15.05
C LYS A 6 -14.43 5.22 14.01
N GLN A 7 -13.28 5.00 13.39
CA GLN A 7 -12.79 5.84 12.29
C GLN A 7 -13.76 5.82 11.11
N ILE A 8 -14.18 4.64 10.66
CA ILE A 8 -15.16 4.49 9.58
C ILE A 8 -16.48 5.18 9.92
N GLN A 9 -16.99 4.97 11.13
CA GLN A 9 -18.21 5.64 11.56
C GLN A 9 -18.06 7.17 11.49
N GLY A 10 -16.95 7.72 12.00
CA GLY A 10 -16.67 9.16 11.93
C GLY A 10 -16.61 9.69 10.50
N MET A 11 -15.95 8.97 9.58
CA MET A 11 -15.88 9.33 8.17
C MET A 11 -17.26 9.35 7.51
N ILE A 12 -18.09 8.34 7.79
CA ILE A 12 -19.46 8.25 7.27
C ILE A 12 -20.33 9.37 7.84
N ASP A 13 -20.22 9.66 9.13
CA ASP A 13 -21.00 10.70 9.80
C ASP A 13 -20.62 12.10 9.25
N GLU A 14 -19.35 12.32 8.89
CA GLU A 14 -18.87 13.59 8.34
C GLU A 14 -19.20 13.76 6.84
N ARG A 15 -19.11 12.69 6.04
CA ARG A 15 -19.04 12.80 4.56
C ARG A 15 -20.04 11.93 3.80
N GLY A 16 -20.75 11.05 4.50
CA GLY A 16 -21.61 10.05 3.90
C GLY A 16 -20.88 8.79 3.44
N ILE A 17 -21.67 7.77 3.13
CA ILE A 17 -21.19 6.42 2.77
C ILE A 17 -20.42 6.44 1.46
N ASP A 18 -20.97 7.06 0.42
CA ASP A 18 -20.39 7.03 -0.93
C ASP A 18 -19.02 7.74 -0.95
N SER A 19 -18.94 8.94 -0.37
CA SER A 19 -17.68 9.66 -0.22
C SER A 19 -16.64 8.88 0.60
N THR A 20 -17.08 8.14 1.61
CA THR A 20 -16.18 7.28 2.40
C THR A 20 -15.67 6.10 1.58
N ASP A 21 -16.54 5.42 0.81
CA ASP A 21 -16.14 4.33 -0.08
C ASP A 21 -15.11 4.81 -1.10
N ASP A 22 -15.37 5.95 -1.75
CA ASP A 22 -14.46 6.52 -2.76
C ASP A 22 -13.07 6.82 -2.19
N ILE A 23 -13.00 7.46 -1.01
CA ILE A 23 -11.72 7.77 -0.34
C ILE A 23 -10.94 6.48 -0.02
N LEU A 24 -11.62 5.47 0.51
CA LEU A 24 -10.95 4.23 0.91
C LEU A 24 -10.46 3.43 -0.31
N ARG A 25 -11.26 3.39 -1.39
CA ARG A 25 -10.85 2.79 -2.67
C ARG A 25 -9.69 3.53 -3.30
N GLU A 26 -9.70 4.85 -3.26
CA GLU A 26 -8.60 5.68 -3.76
C GLU A 26 -7.31 5.40 -2.97
N ASN A 27 -7.40 5.33 -1.64
CA ASN A 27 -6.26 5.00 -0.79
C ASN A 27 -5.70 3.59 -1.11
N LEU A 28 -6.56 2.58 -1.19
CA LEU A 28 -6.18 1.22 -1.60
C LEU A 28 -5.48 1.20 -2.98
N SER A 29 -6.06 1.89 -3.96
CA SER A 29 -5.51 1.99 -5.31
C SER A 29 -4.14 2.68 -5.32
N SER A 30 -4.02 3.78 -4.58
CA SER A 30 -2.77 4.55 -4.44
C SER A 30 -1.65 3.70 -3.85
N VAL A 31 -1.90 3.03 -2.71
CA VAL A 31 -0.90 2.18 -2.07
C VAL A 31 -0.55 0.96 -2.93
N THR A 32 -1.53 0.35 -3.59
CA THR A 32 -1.29 -0.75 -4.54
C THR A 32 -0.33 -0.32 -5.67
N LYS A 33 -0.52 0.87 -6.24
CA LYS A 33 0.37 1.42 -7.27
C LYS A 33 1.80 1.62 -6.76
N LYS A 34 1.96 2.08 -5.51
CA LYS A 34 3.28 2.21 -4.87
C LYS A 34 3.99 0.84 -4.74
N VAL A 35 3.27 -0.19 -4.30
CA VAL A 35 3.78 -1.57 -4.20
C VAL A 35 4.24 -2.09 -5.56
N ILE A 36 3.40 -1.93 -6.60
CA ILE A 36 3.72 -2.37 -7.97
C ILE A 36 4.98 -1.66 -8.48
N SER A 37 5.00 -0.33 -8.41
CA SER A 37 6.13 0.50 -8.87
C SER A 37 7.43 0.13 -8.16
N SER A 38 7.38 -0.10 -6.85
CA SER A 38 8.56 -0.49 -6.08
C SER A 38 9.07 -1.89 -6.48
N ARG A 39 8.19 -2.87 -6.70
CA ARG A 39 8.57 -4.20 -7.21
C ARG A 39 9.21 -4.12 -8.59
N GLU A 40 8.61 -3.36 -9.50
CA GLU A 40 9.17 -3.14 -10.84
C GLU A 40 10.54 -2.47 -10.78
N ARG A 41 10.75 -1.52 -9.86
CA ARG A 41 12.05 -0.85 -9.68
C ARG A 41 13.11 -1.82 -9.18
N ILE A 42 12.80 -2.65 -8.19
CA ILE A 42 13.71 -3.68 -7.68
C ILE A 42 14.11 -4.64 -8.80
N GLU A 43 13.15 -5.09 -9.60
CA GLU A 43 13.43 -6.01 -10.69
C GLU A 43 14.31 -5.37 -11.77
N LYS A 44 14.05 -4.12 -12.12
CA LYS A 44 14.91 -3.36 -13.05
C LYS A 44 16.35 -3.27 -12.53
N LEU A 45 16.54 -2.99 -11.23
CA LEU A 45 17.87 -2.91 -10.63
C LEU A 45 18.60 -4.26 -10.65
N LYS A 46 17.89 -5.36 -10.35
CA LYS A 46 18.46 -6.72 -10.45
C LYS A 46 18.89 -7.05 -11.87
N ASN A 47 18.04 -6.75 -12.86
CA ASN A 47 18.37 -6.94 -14.26
C ASN A 47 19.57 -6.08 -14.69
N THR A 48 19.73 -4.88 -14.14
CA THR A 48 20.93 -4.06 -14.37
C THR A 48 22.18 -4.77 -13.84
N ILE A 49 22.15 -5.29 -12.60
CA ILE A 49 23.30 -6.00 -12.00
C ILE A 49 23.76 -7.16 -12.87
N GLU A 50 22.85 -7.94 -13.45
CA GLU A 50 23.18 -9.08 -14.32
C GLU A 50 24.03 -8.68 -15.54
N ASN A 51 23.97 -7.40 -15.94
CA ASN A 51 24.68 -6.87 -17.11
C ASN A 51 25.86 -5.95 -16.75
N THR A 52 26.12 -5.72 -15.46
CA THR A 52 27.19 -4.84 -14.99
C THR A 52 28.44 -5.66 -14.66
N LEU A 53 29.61 -5.21 -15.13
CA LEU A 53 30.91 -5.86 -14.85
C LEU A 53 31.71 -5.11 -13.77
N ASN A 54 31.39 -3.85 -13.52
CA ASN A 54 32.08 -3.03 -12.53
C ASN A 54 31.58 -3.37 -11.11
N GLN A 55 32.47 -3.84 -10.25
CA GLN A 55 32.11 -4.27 -8.89
C GLN A 55 31.62 -3.13 -7.99
N ASP A 56 32.18 -1.92 -8.12
CA ASP A 56 31.74 -0.76 -7.34
C ASP A 56 30.31 -0.37 -7.74
N GLU A 57 30.02 -0.38 -9.04
CA GLU A 57 28.67 -0.14 -9.55
C GLU A 57 27.68 -1.22 -9.10
N ILE A 58 28.08 -2.50 -9.11
CA ILE A 58 27.28 -3.60 -8.55
C ILE A 58 26.97 -3.33 -7.07
N ASN A 59 27.97 -2.94 -6.28
CA ASN A 59 27.77 -2.66 -4.85
C ASN A 59 26.78 -1.50 -4.64
N HIS A 60 26.87 -0.43 -5.43
CA HIS A 60 25.91 0.67 -5.39
C HIS A 60 24.48 0.22 -5.75
N LEU A 61 24.32 -0.57 -6.81
CA LEU A 61 23.03 -1.12 -7.20
C LEU A 61 22.45 -2.06 -6.13
N GLN A 62 23.28 -2.81 -5.42
CA GLN A 62 22.85 -3.65 -4.29
C GLN A 62 22.31 -2.81 -3.13
N TYR A 63 22.96 -1.70 -2.79
CA TYR A 63 22.44 -0.75 -1.80
C TYR A 63 21.10 -0.16 -2.23
N ASP A 64 20.98 0.26 -3.49
CA ASP A 64 19.71 0.76 -4.03
C ASP A 64 18.60 -0.29 -3.96
N ILE A 65 18.90 -1.57 -4.22
CA ILE A 65 17.93 -2.66 -4.08
C ILE A 65 17.48 -2.79 -2.63
N GLN A 66 18.42 -2.76 -1.67
CA GLN A 66 18.08 -2.86 -0.25
C GLN A 66 17.16 -1.72 0.18
N ASP A 67 17.50 -0.48 -0.15
CA ASP A 67 16.67 0.69 0.16
C ASP A 67 15.25 0.57 -0.44
N ASN A 68 15.14 0.07 -1.66
CA ASN A 68 13.84 -0.15 -2.30
C ASN A 68 13.06 -1.31 -1.66
N GLN A 69 13.73 -2.35 -1.16
CA GLN A 69 13.08 -3.44 -0.41
C GLN A 69 12.54 -2.95 0.93
N GLU A 70 13.28 -2.10 1.64
CA GLU A 70 12.81 -1.49 2.89
C GLU A 70 11.56 -0.63 2.65
N ARG A 71 11.57 0.20 1.58
CA ARG A 71 10.39 0.97 1.17
C ARG A 71 9.22 0.08 0.75
N LEU A 72 9.48 -1.01 0.03
CA LEU A 72 8.45 -1.97 -0.35
C LEU A 72 7.76 -2.56 0.89
N ASN A 73 8.52 -2.90 1.93
CA ASN A 73 7.96 -3.43 3.17
C ASN A 73 7.05 -2.41 3.87
N ILE A 74 7.41 -1.13 3.84
CA ILE A 74 6.53 -0.05 4.35
C ILE A 74 5.23 -0.01 3.54
N PHE A 75 5.31 0.00 2.21
CA PHE A 75 4.09 0.03 1.36
C PHE A 75 3.23 -1.22 1.52
N LEU A 76 3.82 -2.39 1.77
CA LEU A 76 3.06 -3.61 2.07
C LEU A 76 2.33 -3.52 3.40
N GLN A 77 2.94 -2.89 4.41
CA GLN A 77 2.29 -2.64 5.68
C GLN A 77 1.16 -1.60 5.55
N GLU A 78 1.38 -0.52 4.79
CA GLU A 78 0.33 0.45 4.44
C GLU A 78 -0.82 -0.23 3.68
N LEU A 79 -0.52 -1.14 2.76
CA LEU A 79 -1.53 -1.84 1.96
C LEU A 79 -2.39 -2.73 2.84
N LYS A 80 -1.76 -3.45 3.77
CA LYS A 80 -2.46 -4.28 4.75
C LYS A 80 -3.39 -3.44 5.62
N GLU A 81 -2.92 -2.31 6.12
CA GLU A 81 -3.76 -1.41 6.92
C GLU A 81 -4.93 -0.85 6.10
N ALA A 82 -4.69 -0.41 4.87
CA ALA A 82 -5.74 0.06 3.98
C ALA A 82 -6.80 -1.02 3.70
N ASP A 83 -6.37 -2.27 3.51
CA ASP A 83 -7.26 -3.43 3.31
C ASP A 83 -8.09 -3.74 4.57
N GLU A 84 -7.47 -3.73 5.75
CA GLU A 84 -8.17 -3.91 7.03
C GLU A 84 -9.21 -2.81 7.29
N ILE A 85 -8.90 -1.56 6.98
CA ILE A 85 -9.84 -0.43 7.08
C ILE A 85 -11.01 -0.62 6.10
N TYR A 86 -10.73 -0.99 4.85
CA TYR A 86 -11.78 -1.23 3.86
C TYR A 86 -12.65 -2.43 4.20
N GLY A 87 -12.05 -3.48 4.77
CA GLY A 87 -12.75 -4.62 5.35
C GLY A 87 -13.74 -4.18 6.44
N ALA A 88 -13.29 -3.33 7.38
CA ALA A 88 -14.14 -2.77 8.43
C ALA A 88 -15.29 -1.92 7.87
N PHE A 89 -15.06 -1.14 6.80
CA PHE A 89 -16.11 -0.41 6.09
C PHE A 89 -17.16 -1.36 5.52
N ASN A 90 -16.73 -2.41 4.81
CA ASN A 90 -17.63 -3.40 4.24
C ASN A 90 -18.46 -4.14 5.30
N GLU A 91 -17.86 -4.47 6.45
CA GLU A 91 -18.57 -5.04 7.58
C GLU A 91 -19.62 -4.09 8.17
N TYR A 92 -19.27 -2.80 8.33
CA TYR A 92 -20.19 -1.77 8.81
C TYR A 92 -21.43 -1.66 7.91
N ILE A 93 -21.21 -1.56 6.59
CA ILE A 93 -22.30 -1.44 5.61
C ILE A 93 -23.18 -2.68 5.62
N LYS A 94 -22.59 -3.89 5.68
CA LYS A 94 -23.37 -5.14 5.76
C LYS A 94 -24.27 -5.19 6.99
N ARG A 95 -23.80 -4.71 8.14
CA ARG A 95 -24.60 -4.68 9.39
C ARG A 95 -25.72 -3.64 9.38
N LYS A 96 -25.63 -2.61 8.53
CA LYS A 96 -26.65 -1.56 8.40
C LYS A 96 -27.67 -1.79 7.29
N LYS A 97 -27.46 -2.79 6.42
CA LYS A 97 -28.50 -3.22 5.48
C LYS A 97 -29.58 -3.99 6.25
N PRO A 98 -30.87 -3.63 6.12
CA PRO A 98 -31.99 -4.31 6.79
C PRO A 98 -32.16 -5.76 6.32
#